data_AF-A0A8I1DB86-F1
#
_entry.id   AF-A0A8I1DB86-F1
#
_cell.length_a   1.000
_cell.length_b   1.000
_cell.length_c   1.000
_cell.angle_alpha   90.00
_cell.angle_beta   90.00
_cell.angle_gamma   90.00
#
_symmetry.space_group_name_H-M   'P 1'
#
loop_
_entity.id
_entity.type
_entity.pdbx_description
1 polymer ?
#
loop_
_entity_poly.entity_id
_entity_poly.type
_entity_poly.pdbx_seq_one_letter_code
_entity_poly.pdbx_strand_id
1 'polypeptide(L)'
;MRHKDAIQLALHAAVIAKLKADPSIPYVEIAERNIDRMRSAVRGPSMGHCLDTWAELIIGPFDRMESTSLADDESGRELRALNPFTGVLTQEERIEAIQSVDRQPGECG
;
A
#
# COMPACT_ATOMS: atom_id res chain seq x y z
N MET A 1 13.34 -7.46 8.86
CA MET A 1 12.53 -7.32 7.62
C MET A 1 13.41 -7.67 6.41
N ARG A 2 12.91 -8.40 5.40
CA ARG A 2 13.69 -8.65 4.16
C ARG A 2 13.71 -7.38 3.31
N HIS A 3 14.74 -7.17 2.50
CA HIS A 3 14.86 -5.96 1.67
C HIS A 3 13.66 -5.74 0.72
N LYS A 4 13.09 -6.81 0.15
CA LYS A 4 11.86 -6.73 -0.66
C LYS A 4 10.65 -6.24 0.13
N ASP A 5 10.50 -6.70 1.38
CA ASP A 5 9.41 -6.30 2.26
C ASP A 5 9.57 -4.82 2.66
N ALA A 6 10.81 -4.38 2.87
CA ALA A 6 11.15 -2.98 3.16
C ALA A 6 10.80 -2.06 1.97
N ILE A 7 11.11 -2.48 0.74
CA ILE A 7 10.71 -1.76 -0.48
C ILE A 7 9.19 -1.69 -0.60
N GLN A 8 8.47 -2.79 -0.36
CA GLN A 8 7.01 -2.79 -0.42
C GLN A 8 6.40 -1.85 0.62
N LEU A 9 6.93 -1.86 1.84
CA LEU A 9 6.51 -0.94 2.90
C LEU A 9 6.78 0.51 2.50
N ALA A 10 7.97 0.84 2.00
CA ALA A 10 8.32 2.20 1.58
C ALA A 10 7.44 2.70 0.43
N LEU A 11 7.18 1.87 -0.59
CA LEU A 11 6.26 2.20 -1.67
C LEU A 11 4.85 2.47 -1.16
N HIS A 12 4.36 1.64 -0.24
CA HIS A 12 3.02 1.81 0.32
C HIS A 12 2.94 3.03 1.25
N ALA A 13 3.96 3.29 2.06
CA ALA A 13 4.07 4.49 2.88
C ALA A 13 4.05 5.77 2.04
N ALA A 14 4.76 5.78 0.91
CA ALA A 14 4.74 6.90 -0.03
C ALA A 14 3.34 7.13 -0.64
N VAL A 15 2.60 6.06 -0.97
CA VAL A 15 1.19 6.16 -1.38
C VAL A 15 0.36 6.83 -0.29
N ILE A 16 0.40 6.30 0.94
CA ILE A 16 -0.42 6.81 2.04
C ILE A 16 -0.09 8.27 2.34
N ALA A 17 1.20 8.63 2.36
CA ALA A 17 1.64 10.01 2.54
C ALA A 17 1.09 10.95 1.44
N LYS A 18 1.11 10.51 0.18
CA LYS A 18 0.55 11.28 -0.94
C LYS A 18 -0.96 11.47 -0.80
N LEU A 19 -1.69 10.41 -0.48
CA LEU A 19 -3.15 10.48 -0.29
C LEU A 19 -3.54 11.40 0.88
N LYS A 20 -2.75 11.36 1.96
CA LYS A 20 -2.95 12.23 3.13
C LYS A 20 -2.67 13.70 2.82
N ALA A 21 -1.67 13.97 1.98
CA ALA A 21 -1.28 15.32 1.59
C ALA A 21 -2.21 15.94 0.55
N ASP A 22 -2.84 15.13 -0.30
CA ASP A 22 -3.71 15.60 -1.39
C ASP A 22 -5.09 14.92 -1.34
N PRO A 23 -6.07 15.53 -0.65
CA PRO A 23 -7.45 15.06 -0.60
C PRO A 23 -8.19 15.09 -1.95
N SER A 24 -7.63 15.74 -2.98
CA SER A 24 -8.26 15.79 -4.31
C SER A 24 -8.09 14.49 -5.11
N ILE A 25 -7.18 13.62 -4.68
CA ILE A 25 -6.97 12.32 -5.31
C ILE A 25 -8.20 11.43 -5.02
N PRO A 26 -8.92 10.94 -6.05
CA PRO A 26 -10.09 10.08 -5.86
C PRO A 26 -9.66 8.65 -5.53
N TYR A 27 -9.01 8.46 -4.38
CA TYR A 27 -8.34 7.20 -4.04
C TYR A 27 -9.32 6.04 -3.84
N VAL A 28 -10.54 6.32 -3.39
CA VAL A 28 -11.60 5.32 -3.26
C VAL A 28 -11.94 4.72 -4.63
N GLU A 29 -12.24 5.57 -5.62
CA GLU A 29 -12.56 5.12 -6.98
C GLU A 29 -11.39 4.38 -7.65
N ILE A 30 -10.16 4.86 -7.44
CA ILE A 30 -8.94 4.20 -7.94
C ILE A 30 -8.82 2.80 -7.33
N ALA A 31 -9.00 2.70 -6.01
CA ALA A 31 -8.88 1.45 -5.28
C ALA A 31 -9.96 0.46 -5.65
N GLU A 32 -11.23 0.86 -5.67
CA GLU A 32 -12.37 0.00 -6.06
C GLU A 32 -12.15 -0.60 -7.46
N ARG A 33 -11.83 0.26 -8.44
CA ARG A 33 -11.54 -0.19 -9.81
C ARG A 33 -10.40 -1.21 -9.88
N ASN A 34 -9.36 -1.01 -9.09
CA ASN A 34 -8.21 -1.91 -9.06
C ASN A 34 -8.54 -3.22 -8.31
N ILE A 35 -9.32 -3.16 -7.22
CA ILE A 35 -9.83 -4.33 -6.50
C ILE A 35 -10.66 -5.21 -7.44
N ASP A 36 -11.59 -4.63 -8.20
CA ASP A 36 -12.43 -5.38 -9.15
C ASP A 36 -11.60 -6.10 -10.21
N ARG A 37 -10.57 -5.43 -10.74
CA ARG A 37 -9.62 -6.04 -11.69
C ARG A 37 -8.85 -7.18 -11.03
N MET A 38 -8.37 -6.98 -9.80
CA MET A 38 -7.60 -7.99 -9.06
C MET A 38 -8.45 -9.22 -8.71
N ARG A 39 -9.73 -9.04 -8.33
CA ARG A 39 -10.66 -10.15 -8.02
C ARG A 39 -10.75 -11.17 -9.16
N SER A 40 -10.65 -10.72 -10.40
CA SER A 40 -10.67 -11.60 -11.58
C SER A 40 -9.38 -12.41 -11.75
N ALA A 41 -8.24 -11.86 -11.30
CA ALA A 41 -6.91 -12.41 -11.52
C ALA A 41 -6.39 -13.27 -10.36
N VAL A 42 -6.74 -12.93 -9.12
CA VAL A 42 -6.25 -13.66 -7.94
C VAL A 42 -6.95 -15.02 -7.80
N ARG A 43 -6.27 -15.95 -7.14
CA ARG A 43 -6.76 -17.30 -6.84
C ARG A 43 -6.44 -17.63 -5.39
N GLY A 44 -7.36 -18.34 -4.73
CA GLY A 44 -7.19 -18.80 -3.35
C GLY A 44 -7.86 -17.90 -2.30
N PRO A 45 -8.27 -18.47 -1.16
CA PRO A 45 -9.09 -17.78 -0.15
C PRO A 45 -8.34 -16.63 0.55
N SER A 46 -7.04 -16.76 0.83
CA SER A 46 -6.26 -15.72 1.52
C SER A 46 -6.20 -14.42 0.70
N MET A 47 -6.02 -14.54 -0.61
CA MET A 47 -5.98 -13.38 -1.51
C MET A 47 -7.36 -12.71 -1.63
N GLY A 48 -8.43 -13.51 -1.64
CA GLY A 48 -9.80 -13.00 -1.57
C GLY A 48 -10.05 -12.20 -0.30
N HIS A 49 -9.64 -12.75 0.85
CA HIS A 49 -9.79 -12.08 2.15
C HIS A 49 -9.03 -10.74 2.23
N CYS A 50 -7.83 -10.66 1.63
CA CYS A 50 -7.10 -9.40 1.54
C CYS A 50 -7.86 -8.35 0.72
N LEU A 51 -8.48 -8.74 -0.40
CA LEU A 51 -9.27 -7.82 -1.23
C LEU A 51 -10.57 -7.38 -0.54
N ASP A 52 -11.20 -8.26 0.23
CA ASP A 52 -12.36 -7.92 1.05
C ASP A 52 -11.96 -6.93 2.17
N THR A 53 -10.84 -7.18 2.85
CA THR A 53 -10.29 -6.27 3.86
C THR A 53 -9.97 -4.90 3.25
N TRP A 54 -9.38 -4.86 2.06
CA TRP A 54 -9.15 -3.60 1.36
C TRP A 54 -10.46 -2.86 1.04
N ALA A 55 -11.48 -3.57 0.55
CA ALA A 55 -12.79 -2.96 0.26
C ALA A 55 -13.44 -2.34 1.51
N GLU A 56 -13.27 -2.95 2.68
CA GLU A 56 -13.74 -2.36 3.94
C GLU A 56 -12.90 -1.15 4.39
N LEU A 57 -11.58 -1.21 4.23
CA LEU A 57 -10.67 -0.14 4.67
C LEU A 57 -10.85 1.15 3.86
N ILE A 58 -11.05 1.06 2.55
CA ILE A 58 -11.11 2.24 1.67
C ILE A 58 -12.37 3.09 1.87
N ILE A 59 -13.49 2.48 2.27
CA ILE A 59 -14.74 3.19 2.60
C ILE A 59 -14.78 3.65 4.06
N GLY A 60 -13.81 3.21 4.86
CA GLY A 60 -13.70 3.52 6.27
C GLY A 60 -12.88 4.78 6.57
N PRO A 61 -12.61 5.04 7.86
CA PRO A 61 -11.75 6.15 8.27
C PRO A 61 -10.33 5.98 7.73
N PHE A 62 -9.76 7.06 7.16
CA PHE A 62 -8.42 7.06 6.59
C PHE A 62 -7.35 6.57 7.58
N ASP A 63 -7.40 7.01 8.84
CA ASP A 63 -6.44 6.62 9.88
C ASP A 63 -6.42 5.10 10.13
N ARG A 64 -7.57 4.42 9.98
CA ARG A 64 -7.67 2.96 10.09
C ARG A 64 -6.98 2.29 8.91
N MET A 65 -7.18 2.80 7.69
CA MET A 65 -6.51 2.33 6.49
C MET A 65 -4.99 2.54 6.58
N GLU A 66 -4.54 3.73 6.99
CA GLU A 66 -3.13 4.08 7.18
C GLU A 66 -2.47 3.12 8.19
N SER A 67 -3.00 3.04 9.42
CA SER A 67 -2.42 2.21 10.48
C SER A 67 -2.40 0.72 10.12
N THR A 68 -3.47 0.19 9.54
CA THR A 68 -3.59 -1.24 9.22
C THR A 68 -2.66 -1.63 8.07
N SER A 69 -2.60 -0.82 7.01
CA SER A 69 -1.82 -1.17 5.82
C SER A 69 -0.32 -0.87 5.97
N LEU A 70 0.08 -0.08 6.97
CA LEU A 70 1.48 0.18 7.32
C LEU A 70 2.00 -0.64 8.50
N ALA A 71 1.17 -1.50 9.10
CA ALA A 71 1.61 -2.38 10.17
C ALA A 71 2.79 -3.26 9.73
N ASP A 72 3.82 -3.38 10.57
CA ASP A 72 4.98 -4.26 10.34
C ASP A 72 4.74 -5.68 10.90
N ASP A 73 3.54 -6.21 10.64
CA ASP A 73 3.14 -7.57 10.97
C ASP A 73 2.75 -8.34 9.70
N GLU A 74 2.31 -9.60 9.88
CA GLU A 74 1.95 -10.45 8.74
C GLU A 74 0.74 -9.89 7.98
N SER A 75 -0.27 -9.41 8.70
CA SER A 75 -1.47 -8.85 8.10
C SER A 75 -1.17 -7.61 7.25
N GLY A 76 -0.32 -6.71 7.74
CA GLY A 76 0.14 -5.57 6.95
C GLY A 76 0.94 -5.98 5.72
N ARG A 77 1.80 -7.01 5.81
CA ARG A 77 2.54 -7.55 4.65
C ARG A 77 1.61 -8.16 3.61
N GLU A 78 0.64 -8.96 4.02
CA GLU A 78 -0.36 -9.57 3.13
C GLU A 78 -1.19 -8.50 2.41
N LEU A 79 -1.63 -7.45 3.12
CA LEU A 79 -2.35 -6.33 2.52
C LEU A 79 -1.50 -5.60 1.48
N ARG A 80 -0.23 -5.32 1.78
CA ARG A 80 0.69 -4.64 0.84
C ARG A 80 1.01 -5.48 -0.39
N ALA A 81 0.94 -6.81 -0.30
CA ALA A 81 1.09 -7.69 -1.46
C ALA A 81 -0.01 -7.49 -2.52
N LEU A 82 -1.19 -7.02 -2.11
CA LEU A 82 -2.34 -6.71 -2.95
C LEU A 82 -2.72 -5.22 -2.86
N ASN A 83 -1.76 -4.33 -3.11
CA ASN A 83 -1.98 -2.89 -3.01
C ASN A 83 -2.97 -2.36 -4.10
N PRO A 84 -4.16 -1.84 -3.71
CA PRO A 84 -5.16 -1.35 -4.65
C PRO A 84 -4.84 0.06 -5.19
N PHE A 85 -3.83 0.75 -4.68
CA PHE A 85 -3.45 2.10 -5.10
C PHE A 85 -2.42 2.13 -6.24
N THR A 86 -2.34 1.05 -7.01
CA THR A 86 -1.48 0.98 -8.18
C THR A 86 -1.80 2.13 -9.14
N GLY A 87 -0.80 2.94 -9.46
CA GLY A 87 -0.91 4.12 -10.33
C GLY A 87 -1.06 5.46 -9.61
N VAL A 88 -1.16 5.48 -8.28
CA VAL A 88 -1.18 6.74 -7.49
C VAL A 88 0.18 7.44 -7.50
N LEU A 89 1.26 6.67 -7.39
CA LEU A 89 2.61 7.19 -7.49
C LEU A 89 3.05 7.34 -8.95
N THR A 90 3.67 8.47 -9.27
CA THR A 90 4.43 8.66 -10.51
C THR A 90 5.67 7.77 -10.52
N GLN A 91 6.31 7.65 -11.68
CA GLN A 91 7.55 6.87 -11.78
C GLN A 91 8.67 7.48 -10.92
N GLU A 92 8.74 8.80 -10.81
CA GLU A 92 9.73 9.51 -10.01
C GLU A 92 9.51 9.25 -8.51
N GLU A 93 8.27 9.41 -8.02
CA GLU A 93 7.92 9.14 -6.62
C GLU A 93 8.20 7.68 -6.23
N ARG A 94 7.97 6.73 -7.14
CA ARG A 94 8.32 5.31 -6.91
C ARG A 94 9.83 5.12 -6.75
N ILE A 95 10.64 5.78 -7.57
CA ILE A 95 12.09 5.69 -7.50
C ILE A 95 12.58 6.28 -6.18
N GLU A 96 12.05 7.44 -5.79
CA GLU A 96 12.39 8.08 -4.51
C GLU A 96 12.05 7.18 -3.31
N ALA A 97 10.86 6.58 -3.31
CA ALA A 97 10.45 5.64 -2.27
C ALA A 97 11.38 4.42 -2.19
N ILE A 98 11.77 3.83 -3.32
CA ILE A 98 12.71 2.70 -3.35
C ILE A 98 14.10 3.12 -2.83
N GLN A 99 14.63 4.25 -3.31
CA GLN A 99 15.93 4.76 -2.89
C GLN A 99 15.96 5.16 -1.41
N SER A 100 14.82 5.52 -0.81
CA SER A 100 14.74 5.82 0.61
C SER A 100 15.16 4.64 1.49
N VAL A 101 14.90 3.39 1.03
CA VAL A 101 15.30 2.17 1.72
C VAL A 101 16.82 2.01 1.73
N ASP A 102 17.49 2.33 0.61
CA ASP A 102 18.95 2.26 0.49
C ASP A 102 19.65 3.42 1.22
N ARG A 103 18.98 4.58 1.31
CA ARG A 103 19.44 5.76 2.06
C ARG A 103 19.30 5.60 3.58
N GLN A 104 18.82 4.46 4.08
CA GLN A 104 18.96 4.10 5.48
C GLN A 104 20.17 3.17 5.72
N PRO A 105 21.44 3.59 5.49
CA PRO A 105 22.58 2.83 5.97
C PRO A 105 22.81 3.21 7.44
N GLY A 106 22.19 2.47 8.36
CA GLY A 106 22.50 2.54 9.79
C GLY A 106 22.12 3.86 10.47
N GLU A 107 21.30 3.75 11.51
CA GLU A 107 21.45 4.66 12.64
C GLU A 107 22.90 4.53 13.12
N CYS A 108 23.74 5.48 12.72
CA CYS A 108 25.06 5.70 13.26
C CYS A 108 24.95 7.01 14.05
N GLY A 109 24.82 6.86 15.37
CA GLY A 109 24.63 7.93 16.36
C GLY A 109 24.14 7.36 17.67
#